data_AF-A0A7G9YYD9-F1
#
_entry.id   AF-A0A7G9YYD9-F1
#
_cell.length_a   1.000
_cell.length_b   1.000
_cell.length_c   1.000
_cell.angle_alpha   90.00
_cell.angle_beta   90.00
_cell.angle_gamma   90.00
#
_symmetry.space_group_name_H-M   'P 1'
#
loop_
_entity.id
_entity.type
_entity.pdbx_description
1 polymer ?
#
loop_
_entity_poly.entity_id
_entity_poly.type
_entity_poly.pdbx_seq_one_letter_code
_entity_poly.pdbx_strand_id
1 'polypeptide(L)'
;MGIAAIVALMSVGYGMEHAITGELTEMADMISVMPGEIRGAAYVEKGSFTDRDVSDLQRIGGIKDISTMTYDAAEVEYRNKNVPIFVFGGDTKELESFYVEPVGLKEGRWLRENDYKGCVIGDRVANDFFDEVIHVNDKLVINGDKFIVVGVFEKGGPCCMLMM
;
A
#
# COMPACT_ATOMS: atom_id res chain seq x y z
N MET A 1 19.42 36.61 -27.12
CA MET A 1 19.92 35.26 -26.80
C MET A 1 20.07 34.99 -25.29
N GLY A 2 20.52 35.93 -24.44
CA GLY A 2 20.71 35.65 -23.00
C GLY A 2 19.44 35.55 -22.13
N ILE A 3 18.40 36.31 -22.45
CA ILE A 3 17.15 36.36 -21.64
C ILE A 3 16.40 35.02 -21.69
N ALA A 4 16.42 34.33 -22.84
CA ALA A 4 15.78 33.03 -22.99
C ALA A 4 16.42 31.94 -22.09
N ALA A 5 17.75 31.99 -21.89
CA ALA A 5 18.44 31.06 -21.01
C ALA A 5 18.10 31.28 -19.53
N ILE A 6 17.94 32.55 -19.12
CA ILE A 6 17.55 32.91 -17.75
C ILE A 6 16.10 32.49 -17.47
N VAL A 7 15.19 32.75 -18.41
CA VAL A 7 13.78 32.35 -18.28
C VAL A 7 13.65 30.83 -18.23
N ALA A 8 14.42 30.09 -19.06
CA ALA A 8 14.43 28.64 -19.02
C ALA A 8 14.92 28.08 -17.67
N LEU A 9 15.99 28.64 -17.09
CA LEU A 9 16.48 28.23 -15.77
C LEU A 9 15.48 28.55 -14.65
N MET A 10 14.82 29.71 -14.70
CA MET A 10 13.77 30.06 -13.74
C MET A 10 12.57 29.11 -13.83
N SER A 11 12.12 28.76 -15.04
CA SER A 11 11.02 27.80 -15.23
C SER A 11 11.35 26.41 -14.70
N VAL A 12 12.60 25.95 -14.85
CA VAL A 12 13.05 24.68 -14.27
C VAL A 12 13.09 24.77 -12.74
N GLY A 13 13.57 25.88 -12.18
CA GLY A 13 13.59 26.11 -10.73
C GLY A 13 12.18 26.08 -10.13
N TYR A 14 11.25 26.87 -10.69
CA TYR A 14 9.86 26.88 -10.24
C TYR A 14 9.15 25.55 -10.46
N GLY A 15 9.42 24.86 -11.58
CA GLY A 15 8.85 23.54 -11.84
C GLY A 15 9.28 22.50 -10.81
N MET A 16 10.56 22.50 -10.43
CA MET A 16 11.08 21.60 -9.41
C MET A 16 10.55 21.96 -8.01
N GLU A 17 10.50 23.25 -7.66
CA GLU A 17 9.91 23.71 -6.40
C GLU A 17 8.44 23.28 -6.28
N HIS A 18 7.67 23.43 -7.35
CA HIS A 18 6.27 23.01 -7.39
C HIS A 18 6.10 21.49 -7.27
N ALA A 19 6.92 20.71 -7.97
CA ALA A 19 6.91 19.24 -7.88
C ALA A 19 7.23 18.74 -6.46
N ILE A 20 8.29 19.29 -5.85
CA ILE A 20 8.70 18.94 -4.49
C ILE A 20 7.63 19.36 -3.48
N THR A 21 7.05 20.55 -3.63
CA THR A 21 6.03 21.05 -2.70
C THR A 21 4.73 20.24 -2.80
N GLY A 22 4.34 19.84 -4.02
CA GLY A 22 3.18 18.96 -4.24
C GLY A 22 3.32 17.63 -3.54
N GLU A 23 4.43 16.91 -3.77
CA GLU A 23 4.66 15.60 -3.14
C GLU A 23 4.82 15.70 -1.61
N LEU A 24 5.52 16.72 -1.11
CA LEU A 24 5.70 16.89 0.34
C LEU A 24 4.39 17.22 1.05
N THR A 25 3.47 17.95 0.41
CA THR A 25 2.19 18.30 1.04
C THR A 25 1.32 17.06 1.24
N GLU A 26 1.34 16.12 0.30
CA GLU A 26 0.58 14.86 0.42
C GLU A 26 1.17 13.92 1.48
N MET A 27 2.48 13.97 1.71
CA MET A 27 3.15 13.13 2.71
C MET A 27 3.21 13.75 4.12
N ALA A 28 3.14 15.08 4.26
CA ALA A 28 3.40 15.78 5.52
C ALA A 28 2.30 15.59 6.58
N ASP A 29 1.06 15.32 6.17
CA ASP A 29 -0.08 15.22 7.08
C ASP A 29 -0.38 13.78 7.55
N MET A 30 0.45 12.80 7.17
CA MET A 30 0.25 11.39 7.51
C MET A 30 1.22 10.93 8.61
N ILE A 31 0.67 10.46 9.73
CA ILE A 31 1.44 9.87 10.83
C ILE A 31 1.15 8.37 10.89
N SER A 32 2.15 7.56 10.61
CA SER A 32 2.08 6.10 10.81
C SER A 32 2.63 5.74 12.18
N VAL A 33 1.87 4.95 12.94
CA VAL A 33 2.26 4.45 14.27
C VAL A 33 2.25 2.93 14.23
N MET A 34 3.35 2.30 14.66
CA MET A 34 3.49 0.85 14.68
C MET A 34 3.91 0.40 16.08
N PRO A 35 3.25 -0.60 16.70
CA PRO A 35 3.50 -1.00 18.06
C PRO A 35 4.75 -1.89 18.13
N GLY A 36 5.91 -1.31 18.44
CA GLY A 36 7.15 -2.07 18.47
C GLY A 36 8.35 -1.29 19.00
N GLU A 37 9.47 -1.98 19.08
CA GLU A 37 10.77 -1.41 19.41
C GLU A 37 11.72 -1.66 18.24
N ILE A 38 12.37 -0.60 17.75
CA ILE A 38 13.46 -0.76 16.80
C ILE A 38 14.72 -1.11 17.59
N ARG A 39 15.21 -2.34 17.45
CA ARG A 39 16.44 -2.83 18.06
C ARG A 39 17.53 -2.99 17.01
N GLY A 40 18.37 -1.96 16.88
CA GLY A 40 19.39 -1.91 15.84
C GLY A 40 18.74 -1.76 14.46
N ALA A 41 19.00 -2.71 13.55
CA ALA A 41 18.40 -2.72 12.21
C ALA A 41 17.09 -3.55 12.12
N ALA A 42 16.66 -4.17 13.22
CA ALA A 42 15.48 -5.04 13.25
C ALA A 42 14.32 -4.38 14.01
N TYR A 43 13.13 -4.41 13.41
CA TYR A 43 11.89 -4.07 14.07
C TYR A 43 11.40 -5.28 14.88
N VAL A 44 11.12 -5.07 16.17
CA VAL A 44 10.52 -6.09 17.04
C VAL A 44 9.15 -5.60 17.45
N GLU A 45 8.11 -6.25 16.93
CA GLU A 45 6.72 -5.95 17.30
C GLU A 45 6.50 -6.17 18.81
N LYS A 46 5.79 -5.24 19.44
CA LYS A 46 5.46 -5.29 20.87
C LYS A 46 4.03 -4.86 21.10
N GLY A 47 3.19 -5.85 21.37
CA GLY A 47 1.77 -5.64 21.62
C GLY A 47 0.98 -5.49 20.33
N SER A 48 -0.25 -5.03 20.44
CA SER A 48 -1.15 -4.74 19.33
C SER A 48 -1.96 -3.51 19.67
N PHE A 49 -2.50 -2.84 18.65
CA PHE A 49 -3.52 -1.83 18.88
C PHE A 49 -4.85 -2.49 19.21
N THR A 50 -5.58 -1.89 20.13
CA THR A 50 -6.94 -2.29 20.48
C THR A 50 -7.94 -1.28 19.97
N ASP A 51 -9.21 -1.67 19.79
CA ASP A 51 -10.29 -0.77 19.37
C ASP A 51 -10.46 0.45 20.31
N ARG A 52 -10.01 0.31 21.56
CA ARG A 52 -10.00 1.41 22.54
C ARG A 52 -8.98 2.48 22.16
N ASP A 53 -7.80 2.08 21.69
CA ASP A 53 -6.74 3.01 21.26
C ASP A 53 -7.23 3.83 20.05
N VAL A 54 -7.91 3.18 19.11
CA VAL A 54 -8.54 3.86 17.95
C VAL A 54 -9.59 4.87 18.42
N SER A 55 -10.46 4.48 19.35
CA SER A 55 -11.51 5.34 19.89
C SER A 55 -10.96 6.55 20.64
N ASP A 56 -9.82 6.40 21.32
CA ASP A 56 -9.17 7.49 22.05
C ASP A 56 -8.44 8.44 21.09
N LEU A 57 -7.83 7.93 20.01
CA LEU A 57 -7.26 8.76 18.95
C LEU A 57 -8.34 9.58 18.23
N GLN A 58 -9.50 8.99 17.93
CA GLN A 58 -10.62 9.71 17.30
C GLN A 58 -11.11 10.93 18.11
N ARG A 59 -10.87 10.96 19.43
CA ARG A 59 -11.26 12.06 20.31
C ARG A 59 -10.26 13.20 20.34
N ILE A 60 -9.06 13.01 19.82
CA ILE A 60 -8.03 14.04 19.77
C ILE A 60 -8.36 15.03 18.65
N GLY A 61 -8.62 16.28 19.01
CA GLY A 61 -8.87 17.34 18.04
C GLY A 61 -7.67 17.56 17.13
N GLY A 62 -7.88 17.50 15.82
CA GLY A 62 -6.84 17.65 14.79
C GLY A 62 -6.58 16.38 13.97
N ILE A 63 -7.07 15.22 14.42
CA ILE A 63 -7.03 13.98 13.63
C ILE A 63 -8.24 13.95 12.71
N LYS A 64 -8.00 13.96 11.40
CA LYS A 64 -9.06 13.99 10.38
C LYS A 64 -9.62 12.59 10.11
N ASP A 65 -8.73 11.63 9.88
CA ASP A 65 -9.05 10.24 9.57
C ASP A 65 -8.03 9.32 10.27
N ILE A 66 -8.48 8.15 10.69
CA ILE A 66 -7.62 7.10 11.26
C ILE A 66 -7.88 5.86 10.45
N SER A 67 -6.82 5.28 9.88
CA SER A 67 -6.91 3.97 9.26
C SER A 67 -6.16 2.93 10.08
N THR A 68 -6.79 1.78 10.25
CA THR A 68 -6.16 0.63 10.89
C THR A 68 -5.75 -0.39 9.85
N MET A 69 -4.52 -0.86 9.96
CA MET A 69 -3.96 -1.85 9.05
C MET A 69 -3.10 -2.83 9.84
N THR A 70 -3.27 -4.10 9.52
CA THR A 70 -2.40 -5.18 9.96
C THR A 70 -1.41 -5.47 8.84
N TYR A 71 -0.16 -5.66 9.22
CA TYR A 71 0.94 -5.95 8.30
C TYR A 71 1.67 -7.18 8.80
N ASP A 72 1.77 -8.21 7.95
CA ASP A 72 2.51 -9.41 8.28
C ASP A 72 3.19 -10.00 7.04
N ALA A 73 4.27 -10.73 7.23
CA ALA A 73 4.91 -11.50 6.17
C ALA A 73 4.23 -12.86 6.07
N ALA A 74 3.62 -13.16 4.92
CA ALA A 74 3.00 -14.45 4.67
C ALA A 74 3.73 -15.20 3.55
N GLU A 75 3.79 -16.52 3.64
CA GLU A 75 4.22 -17.34 2.51
C GLU A 75 3.09 -17.43 1.49
N VAL A 76 3.36 -16.92 0.29
CA VAL A 76 2.45 -17.00 -0.85
C VAL A 76 2.98 -18.05 -1.82
N GLU A 77 2.17 -19.07 -2.04
CA GLU A 77 2.39 -20.13 -3.01
C GLU A 77 1.56 -19.88 -4.28
N TYR A 78 2.24 -19.94 -5.41
CA TYR A 78 1.65 -19.98 -6.75
C TYR A 78 2.40 -20.99 -7.61
N ARG A 79 1.69 -21.96 -8.17
CA ARG A 79 2.22 -22.99 -9.10
C ARG A 79 3.54 -23.63 -8.63
N ASN A 80 3.59 -24.12 -7.39
CA ASN A 80 4.76 -24.75 -6.75
C ASN A 80 5.95 -23.82 -6.45
N LYS A 81 5.76 -22.50 -6.49
CA LYS A 81 6.75 -21.53 -6.02
C LYS A 81 6.21 -20.80 -4.80
N ASN A 82 7.00 -20.83 -3.72
CA ASN A 82 6.66 -20.17 -2.46
C ASN A 82 7.58 -18.96 -2.31
N VAL A 83 6.97 -17.79 -2.11
CA VAL A 83 7.71 -16.55 -1.89
C VAL A 83 7.15 -15.85 -0.65
N PRO A 84 8.00 -15.42 0.30
CA PRO A 84 7.54 -14.60 1.40
C PRO A 84 7.18 -13.21 0.86
N ILE A 85 5.93 -12.81 1.04
CA ILE A 85 5.40 -11.52 0.59
C ILE A 85 4.72 -10.85 1.77
N PHE A 86 4.88 -9.53 1.85
CA PHE A 86 4.16 -8.76 2.84
C PHE A 86 2.70 -8.57 2.45
N VAL A 87 1.85 -8.90 3.40
CA VAL A 87 0.40 -8.83 3.31
C VAL A 87 -0.10 -7.72 4.22
N PHE A 88 -1.06 -6.97 3.69
CA PHE A 88 -1.79 -5.96 4.42
C PHE A 88 -3.27 -6.35 4.49
N GLY A 89 -3.81 -6.30 5.69
CA GLY A 89 -5.24 -6.48 5.94
C GLY A 89 -5.79 -5.28 6.71
N GLY A 90 -7.04 -4.91 6.46
CA GLY A 90 -7.66 -3.76 7.12
C GLY A 90 -9.04 -3.50 6.55
N ASP A 91 -9.63 -2.36 6.91
CA ASP A 91 -10.92 -1.97 6.36
C ASP A 91 -10.81 -1.65 4.86
N THR A 92 -11.67 -2.27 4.05
CA THR A 92 -11.62 -2.12 2.59
C THR A 92 -11.80 -0.68 2.11
N LYS A 93 -12.62 0.13 2.79
CA LYS A 93 -12.89 1.52 2.38
C LYS A 93 -11.72 2.42 2.73
N GLU A 94 -11.17 2.24 3.93
CA GLU A 94 -10.00 3.02 4.34
C GLU A 94 -8.81 2.70 3.41
N LEU A 95 -8.54 1.42 3.15
CA LEU A 95 -7.45 1.01 2.27
C LEU A 95 -7.66 1.45 0.81
N GLU A 96 -8.91 1.62 0.36
CA GLU A 96 -9.23 2.16 -0.97
C GLU A 96 -8.67 3.57 -1.13
N SER A 97 -8.99 4.47 -0.20
CA SER A 97 -8.55 5.86 -0.29
C SER A 97 -7.04 6.03 -0.15
N PHE A 98 -6.37 5.15 0.61
CA PHE A 98 -4.92 5.23 0.78
C PHE A 98 -4.12 4.63 -0.38
N TYR A 99 -4.64 3.61 -1.07
CA TYR A 99 -3.85 2.87 -2.06
C TYR A 99 -4.45 2.89 -3.47
N VAL A 100 -5.77 2.86 -3.61
CA VAL A 100 -6.42 2.81 -4.93
C VAL A 100 -6.56 4.19 -5.52
N GLU A 101 -7.01 5.18 -4.75
CA GLU A 101 -7.17 6.56 -5.22
C GLU A 101 -5.86 7.17 -5.79
N PRO A 102 -4.69 7.03 -5.14
CA PRO A 102 -3.45 7.62 -5.66
C PRO A 102 -2.78 6.80 -6.78
N VAL A 103 -2.95 5.47 -6.82
CA VAL A 103 -2.21 4.59 -7.75
C VAL A 103 -3.04 4.10 -8.93
N GLY A 104 -4.32 3.78 -8.71
CA GLY A 104 -5.17 3.12 -9.69
C GLY A 104 -4.92 1.61 -9.82
N LEU A 105 -5.89 0.94 -10.47
CA LEU A 105 -5.86 -0.50 -10.76
C LEU A 105 -5.61 -0.72 -12.25
N LYS A 106 -4.63 -1.56 -12.58
CA LYS A 106 -4.32 -1.99 -13.93
C LYS A 106 -5.36 -2.97 -14.47
N GLU A 107 -5.75 -3.93 -13.62
CA GLU A 107 -6.67 -5.00 -13.98
C GLU A 107 -7.61 -5.31 -12.82
N GLY A 108 -8.84 -5.71 -13.15
CA GLY A 108 -9.83 -6.16 -12.17
C GLY A 108 -10.53 -5.03 -11.42
N ARG A 109 -10.76 -5.24 -10.13
CA ARG A 109 -11.48 -4.30 -9.27
C ARG A 109 -10.96 -4.32 -7.84
N TRP A 110 -11.33 -3.30 -7.08
CA TRP A 110 -11.08 -3.25 -5.66
C TRP A 110 -11.92 -4.29 -4.88
N LEU A 111 -11.44 -4.62 -3.68
CA LEU A 111 -12.10 -5.49 -2.72
C LEU A 111 -13.42 -4.85 -2.26
N ARG A 112 -14.47 -5.65 -2.15
CA ARG A 112 -15.77 -5.24 -1.60
C ARG A 112 -15.99 -5.96 -0.29
N GLU A 113 -16.65 -5.35 0.68
CA GLU A 113 -16.98 -5.94 2.00
C GLU A 113 -17.60 -7.37 1.99
N ASN A 114 -18.13 -7.85 0.85
CA ASN A 114 -18.67 -9.21 0.68
C ASN A 114 -17.72 -10.20 -0.04
N ASP A 115 -16.51 -9.79 -0.43
CA ASP A 115 -15.53 -10.65 -1.10
C ASP A 115 -14.86 -11.60 -0.11
N TYR A 116 -15.34 -12.84 -0.05
CA TYR A 116 -14.73 -13.85 0.79
C TYR A 116 -13.43 -14.39 0.16
N LYS A 117 -12.29 -14.21 0.86
CA LYS A 117 -10.95 -14.63 0.40
C LYS A 117 -10.53 -14.01 -0.93
N GLY A 118 -10.87 -12.74 -1.14
CA GLY A 118 -10.34 -11.93 -2.23
C GLY A 118 -9.00 -11.28 -1.87
N CYS A 119 -8.10 -11.15 -2.84
CA CYS A 119 -6.87 -10.38 -2.67
C CYS A 119 -6.59 -9.46 -3.88
N VAL A 120 -5.93 -8.34 -3.63
CA VAL A 120 -5.42 -7.42 -4.66
C VAL A 120 -3.91 -7.38 -4.56
N ILE A 121 -3.23 -7.46 -5.71
CA ILE A 121 -1.77 -7.61 -5.78
C ILE A 121 -1.10 -6.41 -6.44
N GLY A 122 0.11 -6.07 -6.01
CA GLY A 122 0.95 -5.09 -6.70
C GLY A 122 1.47 -5.59 -8.06
N ASP A 123 1.75 -4.70 -9.01
CA ASP A 123 2.28 -5.07 -10.33
C ASP A 123 3.62 -5.85 -10.22
N ARG A 124 4.49 -5.51 -9.27
CA ARG A 124 5.73 -6.27 -9.03
C ARG A 124 5.47 -7.70 -8.54
N VAL A 125 4.49 -7.89 -7.66
CA VAL A 125 4.12 -9.24 -7.20
C VAL A 125 3.56 -10.05 -8.35
N ALA A 126 2.77 -9.44 -9.22
CA ALA A 126 2.17 -10.10 -10.37
C ALA A 126 3.21 -10.53 -11.42
N ASN A 127 4.27 -9.75 -11.65
CA ASN A 127 5.19 -9.97 -12.77
C ASN A 127 6.59 -10.46 -12.38
N ASP A 128 7.12 -10.09 -11.20
CA ASP A 128 8.54 -10.27 -10.87
C ASP A 128 8.80 -11.40 -9.86
N PHE A 129 7.83 -11.68 -8.99
CA PHE A 129 8.02 -12.60 -7.86
C PHE A 129 7.85 -14.07 -8.29
N PHE A 130 7.02 -14.31 -9.30
CA PHE A 130 6.69 -15.66 -9.79
C PHE A 130 7.19 -15.88 -11.22
N ASP A 131 7.33 -17.15 -11.61
CA ASP A 131 7.86 -17.51 -12.94
C ASP A 131 6.82 -17.28 -14.04
N GLU A 132 5.55 -17.22 -13.67
CA GLU A 132 4.43 -16.89 -14.54
C GLU A 132 3.71 -15.65 -14.02
N VAL A 133 3.19 -14.85 -14.94
CA VAL A 133 2.44 -13.64 -14.62
C VAL A 133 1.09 -14.01 -14.00
N ILE A 134 0.82 -13.47 -12.82
CA ILE A 134 -0.45 -13.65 -12.12
C ILE A 134 -1.48 -12.66 -12.69
N HIS A 135 -2.65 -13.18 -13.05
CA HIS A 135 -3.76 -12.36 -13.55
C HIS A 135 -4.95 -12.40 -12.61
N VAL A 136 -5.93 -11.53 -12.86
CA VAL A 136 -7.22 -11.58 -12.16
C VAL A 136 -7.92 -12.93 -12.34
N ASN A 137 -8.59 -13.40 -11.29
CA ASN A 137 -9.17 -14.74 -11.11
C ASN A 137 -8.18 -15.89 -10.90
N ASP A 138 -6.88 -15.64 -10.88
CA ASP A 138 -5.93 -16.65 -10.44
C ASP A 138 -6.06 -16.95 -8.95
N LYS A 139 -5.65 -18.16 -8.56
CA LYS A 139 -5.70 -18.63 -7.18
C LYS A 139 -4.31 -18.63 -6.58
N LEU A 140 -4.19 -17.99 -5.42
CA LEU A 140 -2.97 -17.96 -4.60
C LEU A 140 -3.24 -18.73 -3.32
N VAL A 141 -2.21 -19.40 -2.80
CA VAL A 141 -2.28 -20.04 -1.48
C VAL A 141 -1.46 -19.20 -0.52
N ILE A 142 -2.09 -18.65 0.51
CA ILE A 142 -1.46 -17.77 1.49
C ILE A 142 -1.60 -18.44 2.85
N ASN A 143 -0.47 -18.78 3.48
CA ASN A 143 -0.45 -19.54 4.75
C ASN A 143 -1.32 -20.82 4.74
N GLY A 144 -1.42 -21.48 3.58
CA GLY A 144 -2.22 -22.71 3.39
C GLY A 144 -3.69 -22.50 3.02
N ASP A 145 -4.18 -21.25 3.06
CA ASP A 145 -5.53 -20.88 2.64
C ASP A 145 -5.58 -20.39 1.20
N LYS A 146 -6.65 -20.71 0.47
CA LYS A 146 -6.81 -20.31 -0.95
C LYS A 146 -7.50 -18.96 -1.08
N PHE A 147 -6.85 -18.03 -1.77
CA PHE A 147 -7.35 -16.70 -2.11
C PHE A 147 -7.47 -16.54 -3.62
N ILE A 148 -8.40 -15.68 -4.05
CA ILE A 148 -8.63 -15.37 -5.47
C ILE A 148 -8.17 -13.93 -5.72
N VAL A 149 -7.36 -13.74 -6.75
CA VAL A 149 -6.92 -12.41 -7.18
C VAL A 149 -8.09 -11.67 -7.82
N VAL A 150 -8.51 -10.56 -7.21
CA VAL A 150 -9.65 -9.74 -7.67
C VAL A 150 -9.18 -8.53 -8.46
N GLY A 151 -7.94 -8.07 -8.21
CA GLY A 151 -7.35 -6.92 -8.90
C GLY A 151 -5.83 -6.89 -8.86
N VAL A 152 -5.25 -6.11 -9.76
CA VAL A 152 -3.81 -5.84 -9.86
C VAL A 152 -3.60 -4.32 -9.94
N PHE A 153 -2.73 -3.76 -9.10
CA PHE A 153 -2.38 -2.34 -9.13
C PHE A 153 -1.59 -1.93 -10.37
N GLU A 154 -1.61 -0.63 -10.70
CA GLU A 154 -0.73 -0.07 -11.73
C GLU A 154 0.75 -0.04 -11.32
N LYS A 155 1.62 0.15 -12.32
CA LYS A 155 3.06 0.30 -12.12
C LYS A 155 3.36 1.53 -11.27
N GLY A 156 4.16 1.35 -10.22
CA GLY A 156 4.40 2.39 -9.20
C GLY A 156 3.56 2.20 -7.95
N GLY A 157 2.61 1.26 -7.96
CA GLY A 157 1.84 0.87 -6.79
C GLY A 157 2.65 0.17 -5.70
N PRO A 158 2.03 0.02 -4.51
CA PRO A 158 2.62 -0.69 -3.39
C PRO A 158 3.04 -2.11 -3.81
N CYS A 159 4.21 -2.54 -3.33
CA CYS A 159 4.76 -3.86 -3.66
C CYS A 159 4.02 -5.02 -2.98
N CYS A 160 3.06 -4.72 -2.13
CA CYS A 160 2.48 -5.65 -1.20
C CYS A 160 1.08 -6.10 -1.60
N MET A 161 0.63 -7.19 -0.98
CA MET A 161 -0.66 -7.78 -1.25
C MET A 161 -1.68 -7.29 -0.23
N LEU A 162 -2.87 -6.91 -0.68
CA LEU A 162 -3.99 -6.52 0.17
C LEU A 162 -5.03 -7.64 0.19
N MET A 163 -5.52 -7.99 1.38
CA MET A 163 -6.46 -9.10 1.59
C MET A 163 -7.69 -8.64 2.39
N MET A 164 -8.83 -9.31 2.13
CA MET A 164 -10.08 -9.16 2.87
C MET A 164 -10.46 -10.42 3.64
#